data_AF-A0A8S4NTN5-F1
#
_entry.id   AF-A0A8S4NTN5-F1
#
_cell.length_a   1.000
_cell.length_b   1.000
_cell.length_c   1.000
_cell.angle_alpha   90.00
_cell.angle_beta   90.00
_cell.angle_gamma   90.00
#
_symmetry.space_group_name_H-M   'P 1'
#
loop_
_entity.id
_entity.type
_entity.pdbx_description
1 polymer ?
#
loop_
_entity_poly.entity_id
_entity_poly.type
_entity_poly.pdbx_seq_one_letter_code
_entity_poly.pdbx_strand_id
1 'polypeptide(L)'
;SSSPCMNDASCVPRGGLFMTQDGRAFDCKCPDVFEGVFCEKMKTDCSLVDCPLYKCKEGVTLYTPPGECCQQCGEDCRAVRCANVEKCDDGSLPFVPPG
;
A
#
# COMPACT_ATOMS: atom_id res chain seq x y z
N SER A 1 16.63 9.32 -20.76
CA SER A 1 15.61 9.45 -19.71
C SER A 1 15.34 8.05 -19.19
N SER A 2 15.81 7.70 -17.99
CA SER A 2 15.47 6.42 -17.35
C SER A 2 14.25 6.66 -16.48
N SER A 3 13.13 5.97 -16.76
CA SER A 3 11.98 5.97 -15.87
C SER A 3 12.41 5.46 -14.48
N PRO A 4 11.97 6.07 -13.37
CA PRO A 4 12.21 5.56 -12.03
C PRO A 4 11.41 4.28 -11.73
N CYS A 5 10.37 3.98 -12.52
CA CYS A 5 9.56 2.77 -12.35
C CYS A 5 10.29 1.55 -12.93
N MET A 6 10.25 0.43 -12.21
CA MET A 6 10.87 -0.84 -12.58
C MET A 6 9.91 -1.77 -13.33
N ASN A 7 10.43 -2.89 -13.84
CA ASN A 7 9.65 -4.00 -14.37
C ASN A 7 8.60 -3.58 -15.43
N ASP A 8 9.05 -2.79 -16.42
CA ASP A 8 8.23 -2.27 -17.53
C ASP A 8 7.02 -1.42 -17.10
N ALA A 9 7.04 -0.89 -15.88
CA ALA A 9 5.99 -0.01 -15.39
C ALA A 9 5.99 1.35 -16.10
N SER A 10 4.77 1.88 -16.29
CA SER A 10 4.56 3.17 -16.93
C SER A 10 4.60 4.30 -15.91
N CYS A 11 5.49 5.27 -16.10
CA CYS A 11 5.51 6.51 -15.31
C CYS A 11 4.39 7.44 -15.77
N VAL A 12 3.51 7.83 -14.84
CA VAL A 12 2.34 8.68 -15.13
C VAL A 12 2.32 9.92 -14.23
N PRO A 13 1.92 11.10 -14.76
CA PRO A 13 1.72 12.29 -13.96
C PRO A 13 0.39 12.18 -13.22
N ARG A 14 0.40 11.64 -12.00
CA ARG A 14 -0.68 11.82 -11.02
C ARG A 14 -0.13 12.60 -9.84
N GLY A 15 -1.02 13.18 -9.02
CA GLY A 15 -0.75 14.14 -7.93
C GLY A 15 0.19 13.59 -6.85
N GLY A 16 1.43 13.36 -7.26
CA GLY A 16 2.24 12.23 -6.84
C GLY A 16 2.69 12.32 -5.40
N LEU A 17 2.71 11.14 -4.78
CA LEU A 17 3.32 10.91 -3.49
C LEU A 17 4.86 11.09 -3.55
N PHE A 18 5.45 11.11 -4.75
CA PHE A 18 6.89 11.13 -4.99
C PHE A 18 7.27 12.17 -6.07
N MET A 19 8.44 12.80 -5.90
CA MET A 19 8.95 13.84 -6.80
C MET A 19 10.23 13.39 -7.50
N THR A 20 10.37 13.73 -8.79
CA THR A 20 11.65 13.61 -9.50
C THR A 20 12.65 14.66 -8.99
N GLN A 21 13.94 14.51 -9.32
CA GLN A 21 14.97 15.50 -9.00
C GLN A 21 14.63 16.90 -9.56
N ASP A 22 13.93 16.95 -10.69
CA ASP A 22 13.44 18.19 -11.31
C ASP A 22 12.11 18.71 -10.72
N GLY A 23 11.65 18.15 -9.59
CA GLY A 23 10.46 18.61 -8.87
C GLY A 23 9.11 18.23 -9.49
N ARG A 24 9.07 17.24 -10.40
CA ARG A 24 7.81 16.78 -11.01
C ARG A 24 7.26 15.60 -10.23
N ALA A 25 5.99 15.71 -9.83
CA ALA A 25 5.28 14.62 -9.17
C ALA A 25 4.94 13.52 -10.18
N PHE A 26 5.09 12.26 -9.77
CA PHE A 26 4.76 11.11 -10.60
C PHE A 26 4.24 9.94 -9.77
N ASP A 27 3.58 9.01 -10.46
CA ASP A 27 3.24 7.68 -9.95
C ASP A 27 3.68 6.61 -10.97
N CYS A 28 3.86 5.38 -10.49
CA CYS A 28 4.13 4.22 -11.33
C CYS A 28 2.86 3.38 -11.51
N LYS A 29 2.47 3.13 -12.77
CA LYS A 29 1.45 2.13 -13.09
C LYS A 29 2.14 0.79 -13.32
N CYS A 30 2.07 -0.08 -12.31
CA CYS A 30 2.66 -1.41 -12.35
C CYS A 30 1.90 -2.35 -13.30
N PRO A 31 2.59 -3.27 -13.99
CA PRO A 31 1.95 -4.42 -14.60
C PRO A 31 1.28 -5.31 -13.54
N ASP A 32 0.34 -6.15 -13.96
CA ASP A 32 -0.53 -6.90 -13.04
C ASP A 32 0.22 -7.79 -12.04
N VAL A 33 1.41 -8.27 -12.40
CA VAL A 33 2.23 -9.16 -11.56
C VAL A 33 3.26 -8.43 -10.70
N PHE A 34 3.29 -7.09 -10.72
CA PHE A 34 4.21 -6.30 -9.90
C PHE A 34 3.47 -5.32 -9.00
N GLU A 35 4.09 -5.00 -7.87
CA GLU A 35 3.62 -4.07 -6.86
C GLU A 35 4.78 -3.30 -6.21
N GLY A 36 4.45 -2.40 -5.29
CA GLY A 36 5.39 -1.45 -4.71
C GLY A 36 5.31 -0.09 -5.39
N VAL A 37 5.89 0.92 -4.73
CA VAL A 37 5.84 2.32 -5.19
C VAL A 37 6.49 2.46 -6.56
N PHE A 38 7.58 1.74 -6.79
CA PHE A 38 8.33 1.76 -8.04
C PHE A 38 8.13 0.47 -8.83
N CYS A 39 7.11 -0.32 -8.48
CA CYS A 39 6.85 -1.65 -9.06
C CYS A 39 8.03 -2.60 -8.89
N GLU A 40 8.82 -2.43 -7.83
CA GLU A 40 10.07 -3.15 -7.59
C GLU A 40 9.86 -4.60 -7.12
N LYS A 41 8.64 -4.94 -6.68
CA LYS A 41 8.29 -6.25 -6.13
C LYS A 41 7.40 -7.02 -7.09
N MET A 42 7.69 -8.29 -7.29
CA MET A 42 6.76 -9.21 -7.93
C MET A 42 5.70 -9.60 -6.92
N LYS A 43 4.42 -9.54 -7.31
CA LYS A 43 3.31 -9.98 -6.47
C LYS A 43 3.47 -11.46 -6.16
N THR A 44 3.19 -11.82 -4.92
CA THR A 44 3.11 -13.22 -4.54
C THR A 44 1.91 -13.87 -5.21
N ASP A 45 2.11 -15.02 -5.86
CA ASP A 45 0.99 -15.81 -6.39
C ASP A 45 0.26 -16.50 -5.22
N CYS A 46 -0.89 -15.96 -4.86
CA CYS A 46 -1.67 -16.47 -3.73
C CYS A 46 -2.49 -17.73 -4.05
N SER A 47 -2.50 -18.19 -5.30
CA SER A 47 -3.28 -19.36 -5.73
C SER A 47 -2.73 -20.68 -5.16
N LEU A 48 -1.45 -20.69 -4.78
CA LEU A 48 -0.75 -21.85 -4.22
C LEU A 48 -0.54 -21.76 -2.71
N VAL A 49 -1.01 -20.69 -2.07
CA VAL A 49 -0.82 -20.48 -0.63
C VAL A 49 -1.99 -21.09 0.13
N ASP A 50 -1.69 -22.09 0.97
CA ASP A 50 -2.66 -22.66 1.90
C ASP A 50 -2.77 -21.77 3.15
N CYS A 51 -3.81 -20.94 3.20
CA CYS A 51 -3.99 -19.97 4.28
C CYS A 51 -4.80 -20.57 5.44
N PRO A 52 -4.36 -20.37 6.70
CA PRO A 52 -5.11 -20.82 7.86
C PRO A 52 -6.44 -20.07 8.01
N LEU A 53 -7.46 -20.79 8.46
CA LEU A 53 -8.76 -20.22 8.79
C LEU A 53 -8.72 -19.60 10.18
N TYR A 54 -8.74 -18.27 10.24
CA TYR A 54 -8.77 -17.53 11.50
C TYR A 54 -10.20 -17.26 11.97
N LYS A 55 -10.44 -17.47 13.27
CA LYS A 55 -11.61 -16.95 13.99
C LYS A 55 -11.13 -15.83 14.91
N CYS A 56 -11.37 -14.60 14.51
CA CYS A 56 -10.90 -13.44 15.26
C CYS A 56 -11.72 -13.23 16.55
N LYS A 57 -11.05 -12.71 17.60
CA LYS A 57 -11.69 -12.32 18.86
C LYS A 57 -12.63 -11.12 18.63
N GLU A 58 -13.54 -10.85 19.58
CA GLU A 58 -14.41 -9.67 19.49
C GLU A 58 -13.57 -8.37 19.41
N GLY A 59 -13.98 -7.45 18.52
CA GLY A 59 -13.30 -6.17 18.33
C GLY A 59 -12.13 -6.15 17.33
N VAL A 60 -11.82 -7.27 16.67
CA VAL A 60 -10.85 -7.33 15.56
C VAL A 60 -11.48 -7.95 14.31
N THR A 61 -11.05 -7.49 13.14
CA THR A 61 -11.55 -7.94 11.83
C THR A 61 -10.47 -8.69 11.06
N LEU A 62 -10.90 -9.51 10.11
CA LEU A 62 -9.98 -10.16 9.16
C LEU A 62 -9.54 -9.13 8.13
N TYR A 63 -8.23 -9.04 7.89
CA TYR A 63 -7.66 -8.23 6.82
C TYR A 63 -6.46 -8.92 6.19
N THR A 64 -6.18 -8.61 4.93
CA THR A 64 -4.99 -9.08 4.22
C THR A 64 -3.98 -7.93 4.16
N PRO A 65 -2.79 -8.05 4.76
CA PRO A 65 -1.75 -7.04 4.64
C PRO A 65 -1.28 -6.87 3.19
N PRO A 66 -0.85 -5.66 2.79
CA PRO A 66 -0.24 -5.46 1.46
C PRO A 66 0.97 -6.38 1.26
N GLY A 67 1.00 -7.10 0.14
CA GLY A 67 2.06 -8.06 -0.19
C GLY A 67 1.95 -9.43 0.51
N GLU A 68 0.94 -9.64 1.36
CA GLU A 68 0.69 -10.93 2.00
C GLU A 68 -0.50 -11.64 1.35
N CYS A 69 -0.47 -12.97 1.29
CA CYS A 69 -1.58 -13.75 0.74
C CYS A 69 -2.65 -14.09 1.77
N CYS A 70 -2.25 -14.25 3.03
CA CYS A 70 -3.14 -14.74 4.06
C CYS A 70 -3.76 -13.61 4.88
N GLN A 71 -5.04 -13.79 5.20
CA GLN A 71 -5.74 -12.92 6.13
C GLN A 71 -5.15 -13.10 7.52
N GLN A 72 -5.18 -12.05 8.32
CA GLN A 72 -4.85 -12.09 9.74
C GLN A 72 -5.87 -11.27 10.54
N CYS A 73 -5.95 -11.52 11.84
CA CYS A 73 -6.79 -10.72 12.73
C CYS A 73 -6.07 -9.42 13.10
N GLY A 74 -6.69 -8.28 12.84
CA GLY A 74 -6.20 -6.97 13.26
C GLY A 74 -7.32 -6.08 13.75
N GLU A 75 -6.93 -5.00 14.42
CA GLU A 75 -7.88 -3.95 14.72
C GLU A 75 -8.39 -3.34 13.42
N ASP A 76 -9.69 -3.07 13.37
CA ASP A 76 -10.26 -2.39 12.22
C ASP A 76 -9.75 -0.95 12.22
N CYS A 77 -8.72 -0.66 11.41
CA CYS A 77 -8.09 0.67 11.38
C CYS A 77 -9.06 1.78 10.95
N ARG A 78 -10.27 1.46 10.46
CA ARG A 78 -11.33 2.45 10.23
C ARG A 78 -12.03 2.85 11.53
N ALA A 79 -12.05 1.96 12.52
CA ALA A 79 -12.56 2.18 13.88
C ALA A 79 -11.47 2.67 14.86
N VAL A 80 -10.19 2.43 14.55
CA VAL A 80 -9.06 2.96 15.33
C VAL A 80 -8.99 4.48 15.14
N ARG A 81 -9.37 5.22 16.18
CA ARG A 81 -8.97 6.63 16.32
C ARG A 81 -7.51 6.63 16.75
N CYS A 82 -6.61 7.13 15.91
CA CYS A 82 -5.21 7.33 16.28
C CYS A 82 -5.14 8.13 17.60
N ALA A 83 -4.71 7.47 18.68
CA ALA A 83 -4.78 8.01 20.04
C ALA A 83 -3.81 9.19 20.29
N ASN A 84 -2.92 9.47 19.33
CA ASN A 84 -2.06 10.65 19.32
C ASN A 84 -1.81 11.05 17.87
N VAL A 85 -2.82 11.64 17.22
CA VAL A 85 -2.49 12.61 16.17
C VAL A 85 -2.02 13.85 16.92
N GLU A 86 -0.75 13.88 17.35
CA GLU A 86 -0.09 15.17 17.56
C GLU A 86 -0.44 15.99 16.33
N LYS A 87 -1.17 17.09 16.53
CA LYS A 87 -1.85 17.85 15.47
C LYS A 87 -1.02 17.80 14.19
N CYS A 88 -1.55 17.14 13.16
CA CYS A 88 -1.01 17.26 11.82
C CYS A 88 -0.77 18.75 11.54
N ASP A 89 0.45 19.14 11.15
CA ASP A 89 0.70 20.50 10.68
C ASP A 89 -0.31 20.85 9.59
N ASP A 90 -0.76 22.11 9.57
CA ASP A 90 -1.79 22.61 8.66
C ASP A 90 -1.45 22.19 7.21
N GLY A 91 -2.28 21.31 6.63
CA GLY A 91 -2.07 20.73 5.30
C GLY A 91 -1.63 19.26 5.24
N SER A 92 -1.36 18.61 6.37
CA SER A 92 -0.98 17.18 6.39
C SER A 92 -2.21 16.27 6.48
N LEU A 93 -2.44 15.45 5.45
CA LEU A 93 -3.52 14.45 5.46
C LEU A 93 -3.08 13.19 6.22
N PRO A 94 -3.97 12.54 7.00
CA PRO A 94 -3.68 11.25 7.62
C PRO A 94 -3.35 10.23 6.52
N PHE A 95 -2.15 9.62 6.62
CA PHE A 95 -1.73 8.57 5.71
C PHE A 95 -2.58 7.32 5.95
N VAL A 96 -3.50 7.05 5.03
CA VAL A 96 -4.14 5.74 4.92
C VAL A 96 -3.30 4.95 3.93
N PRO A 97 -2.56 3.90 4.34
CA PRO A 97 -1.89 3.04 3.38
C PRO A 97 -2.92 2.49 2.39
N PRO A 98 -2.63 2.48 1.08
CA PRO A 98 -3.54 1.90 0.10
C PRO A 98 -3.72 0.41 0.43
N GLY A 99 -4.98 0.02 0.62
CA GLY A 99 -5.39 -1.39 0.74
C GLY A 99 -5.58 -2.05 -0.60
#